data_AF-A0A1V5VTI7-F1
#
_entry.id   AF-A0A1V5VTI7-F1
#
_cell.length_a   1.000
_cell.length_b   1.000
_cell.length_c   1.000
_cell.angle_alpha   90.00
_cell.angle_beta   90.00
_cell.angle_gamma   90.00
#
_symmetry.space_group_name_H-M   'P 1'
#
loop_
_entity.id
_entity.type
_entity.pdbx_description
1 polymer ?
#
loop_
_entity_poly.entity_id
_entity_poly.type
_entity_poly.pdbx_seq_one_letter_code
_entity_poly.pdbx_strand_id
1 'polypeptide(L)'
;MIAIKSIFEQISTTVFTMKNLNEVKEYVKTFVKDKDINEKDKQSILREVDNAKSLVKFQQYICNALLKYEGMGMNKINKPKDHITAIIIETEED
;
A
#
# COMPACT_ATOMS: atom_id res chain seq x y z
N MET A 1 4.76 7.72 25.82
CA MET A 1 4.51 8.07 24.41
C MET A 1 4.24 6.77 23.66
N ILE A 2 3.02 6.57 23.15
CA ILE A 2 2.71 5.41 22.29
C ILE A 2 2.97 5.87 20.85
N ALA A 3 4.07 5.41 20.25
CA ALA A 3 4.29 5.58 18.83
C ALA A 3 3.29 4.66 18.11
N ILE A 4 2.34 5.23 17.37
CA ILE A 4 1.49 4.46 16.46
C ILE A 4 2.41 3.92 15.37
N LYS A 5 2.84 2.66 15.52
CA LYS A 5 3.65 2.01 14.51
C LYS A 5 2.79 1.71 13.29
N SER A 6 3.24 2.19 12.14
CA SER A 6 2.68 1.85 10.84
C SER A 6 2.57 0.32 10.70
N ILE A 7 1.56 -0.15 9.96
CA ILE A 7 1.38 -1.58 9.68
C ILE A 7 2.62 -2.11 8.94
N PHE A 8 3.20 -1.29 8.07
CA PHE A 8 4.45 -1.59 7.40
C PHE A 8 5.60 -1.76 8.41
N GLU A 9 5.72 -0.87 9.39
CA GLU A 9 6.79 -0.96 10.40
C GLU A 9 6.67 -2.20 11.30
N GLN A 10 5.44 -2.67 11.57
CA GLN A 10 5.18 -3.87 12.35
C GLN A 10 5.63 -5.16 11.65
N ILE A 11 5.53 -5.20 10.31
CA ILE A 11 5.78 -6.42 9.52
C ILE A 11 7.15 -6.42 8.83
N SER A 12 7.71 -5.24 8.54
CA SER A 12 8.97 -5.07 7.79
C SER A 12 10.13 -5.79 8.46
N THR A 13 10.32 -5.62 9.76
CA THR A 13 11.41 -6.28 10.51
C THR A 13 11.40 -7.79 10.29
N THR A 14 10.25 -8.42 10.42
CA THR A 14 10.10 -9.87 10.22
C THR A 14 10.36 -10.27 8.77
N VAL A 15 9.75 -9.55 7.82
CA VAL A 15 9.88 -9.81 6.38
C VAL A 15 11.31 -9.67 5.87
N PHE A 16 12.08 -8.72 6.40
CA PHE A 16 13.48 -8.50 6.02
C PHE A 16 14.47 -9.41 6.77
N THR A 17 14.06 -10.03 7.87
CA THR A 17 14.89 -10.97 8.64
C THR A 17 14.72 -12.42 8.17
N MET A 18 13.54 -12.78 7.67
CA MET A 18 13.27 -14.13 7.15
C MET A 18 14.07 -14.44 5.89
N LYS A 19 14.69 -15.63 5.84
CA LYS A 19 15.47 -16.11 4.68
C LYS A 19 14.70 -17.09 3.79
N ASN A 20 13.58 -17.61 4.28
CA ASN A 20 12.76 -18.58 3.60
C ASN A 20 11.54 -17.91 2.97
N LEU A 21 11.39 -18.07 1.66
CA LEU A 21 10.30 -17.51 0.90
C LEU A 21 8.93 -18.11 1.30
N ASN A 22 8.87 -19.39 1.62
CA ASN A 22 7.59 -20.02 1.96
C ASN A 22 7.10 -19.58 3.34
N GLU A 23 8.00 -19.52 4.33
CA GLU A 23 7.67 -19.07 5.69
C GLU A 23 7.21 -17.61 5.68
N VAL A 24 7.90 -16.73 4.94
CA VAL A 24 7.50 -15.32 4.87
C VAL A 24 6.16 -15.15 4.14
N LYS A 25 5.86 -15.97 3.13
CA LYS A 25 4.55 -15.97 2.46
C LYS A 25 3.43 -16.34 3.43
N GLU A 26 3.58 -17.40 4.21
CA GLU A 26 2.57 -17.79 5.19
C GLU A 26 2.39 -16.73 6.28
N TYR A 27 3.49 -16.21 6.82
CA TYR A 27 3.45 -15.17 7.84
C TYR A 27 2.66 -13.95 7.36
N VAL A 28 2.96 -13.45 6.15
CA VAL A 28 2.27 -12.29 5.59
C VAL A 28 0.82 -12.59 5.24
N LYS A 29 0.51 -13.80 4.72
CA LYS A 29 -0.89 -14.22 4.47
C LYS A 29 -1.71 -14.17 5.76
N THR A 30 -1.15 -14.64 6.89
CA THR A 30 -1.81 -14.61 8.19
C THR A 30 -1.93 -13.19 8.73
N PHE A 31 -0.85 -12.40 8.66
CA PHE A 31 -0.84 -11.02 9.13
C PHE A 31 -1.87 -10.14 8.40
N VAL A 32 -1.95 -10.24 7.07
CA VAL A 32 -2.89 -9.45 6.25
C VAL A 32 -4.34 -9.85 6.50
N LYS A 33 -4.60 -11.13 6.81
CA LYS A 33 -5.95 -11.61 7.16
C LYS A 33 -6.43 -11.05 8.49
N ASP A 34 -5.55 -10.97 9.48
CA ASP A 34 -5.83 -10.46 10.82
C ASP A 34 -6.08 -8.94 10.86
N LYS A 35 -5.51 -8.19 9.91
CA LYS A 35 -5.70 -6.74 9.82
C LYS A 35 -7.02 -6.34 9.15
N ASP A 36 -7.56 -5.19 9.56
CA ASP A 36 -8.72 -4.53 8.96
C ASP A 36 -8.34 -3.78 7.66
N ILE A 37 -7.81 -4.53 6.70
CA ILE A 37 -7.50 -4.05 5.35
C ILE A 37 -8.73 -4.30 4.46
N ASN A 38 -9.04 -3.39 3.55
CA ASN A 38 -10.13 -3.58 2.58
C ASN A 38 -9.88 -4.84 1.74
N GLU A 39 -10.93 -5.60 1.46
CA GLU A 39 -10.85 -6.85 0.72
C GLU A 39 -10.15 -6.72 -0.64
N LYS A 40 -10.37 -5.60 -1.35
CA LYS A 40 -9.70 -5.35 -2.64
C LYS A 40 -8.19 -5.26 -2.49
N ASP A 41 -7.70 -4.59 -1.45
CA ASP A 41 -6.28 -4.45 -1.17
C ASP A 41 -5.71 -5.76 -0.61
N LYS A 42 -6.45 -6.48 0.26
CA LYS A 42 -6.09 -7.83 0.72
C LYS A 42 -5.85 -8.78 -0.44
N GLN A 43 -6.79 -8.87 -1.38
CA GLN A 43 -6.67 -9.73 -2.56
C GLN A 43 -5.47 -9.34 -3.43
N SER A 44 -5.23 -8.04 -3.62
CA SER A 44 -4.05 -7.57 -4.34
C SER A 44 -2.77 -8.01 -3.63
N ILE A 45 -2.67 -7.84 -2.30
CA ILE A 45 -1.49 -8.25 -1.52
C ILE A 45 -1.27 -9.76 -1.63
N LEU A 46 -2.31 -10.55 -1.41
CA LEU A 46 -2.25 -12.02 -1.44
C LEU A 46 -1.81 -12.53 -2.82
N ARG A 47 -2.31 -11.93 -3.90
CA ARG A 47 -1.94 -12.28 -5.28
C ARG A 47 -0.46 -12.01 -5.54
N GLU A 48 0.05 -10.84 -5.15
CA GLU A 48 1.45 -10.48 -5.38
C GLU A 48 2.40 -11.32 -4.51
N VAL A 49 1.99 -11.61 -3.26
CA VAL A 49 2.67 -12.54 -2.34
C VAL A 49 2.79 -13.94 -2.95
N ASP A 50 1.71 -14.45 -3.55
CA ASP A 50 1.70 -15.78 -4.14
C ASP A 50 2.63 -15.87 -5.38
N ASN A 51 2.54 -14.87 -6.26
CA ASN A 51 3.33 -14.77 -7.49
C ASN A 51 4.83 -14.47 -7.28
N ALA A 52 5.23 -14.05 -6.09
CA ALA A 52 6.63 -13.78 -5.80
C ALA A 52 7.48 -15.06 -5.86
N LYS A 53 8.43 -15.11 -6.80
CA LYS A 53 9.38 -16.24 -6.97
C LYS A 53 10.70 -16.06 -6.23
N SER A 54 10.96 -14.86 -5.72
CA SER A 54 12.17 -14.56 -4.97
C SER A 54 11.85 -13.70 -3.76
N LEU A 55 12.67 -13.81 -2.73
CA LEU A 55 12.54 -13.05 -1.48
C LEU A 55 12.58 -11.54 -1.73
N VAL A 56 13.47 -11.10 -2.63
CA VAL A 56 13.62 -9.69 -3.00
C VAL A 56 12.36 -9.15 -3.68
N LYS A 57 11.77 -9.91 -4.61
CA LYS A 57 10.50 -9.53 -5.25
C LYS A 57 9.36 -9.51 -4.24
N PHE A 58 9.31 -10.52 -3.37
CA PHE A 58 8.34 -10.58 -2.29
C PHE A 58 8.40 -9.32 -1.41
N GLN A 59 9.61 -8.94 -0.95
CA GLN A 59 9.86 -7.75 -0.15
C GLN A 59 9.40 -6.48 -0.87
N GLN A 60 9.73 -6.31 -2.15
CA GLN A 60 9.24 -5.16 -2.94
C GLN A 60 7.71 -5.13 -3.04
N TYR A 61 7.07 -6.26 -3.35
CA TYR A 61 5.62 -6.32 -3.52
C TYR A 61 4.87 -6.02 -2.23
N ILE A 62 5.31 -6.60 -1.11
CA ILE A 62 4.66 -6.37 0.18
C ILE A 62 4.86 -4.93 0.65
N CYS A 63 6.06 -4.36 0.49
CA CYS A 63 6.32 -2.94 0.74
C CYS A 63 5.37 -2.06 -0.10
N ASN A 64 5.29 -2.29 -1.41
CA ASN A 64 4.47 -1.49 -2.31
C ASN A 64 2.98 -1.56 -1.96
N ALA A 65 2.48 -2.76 -1.63
CA ALA A 65 1.08 -2.94 -1.32
C ALA A 65 0.70 -2.36 0.05
N LEU A 66 1.56 -2.51 1.06
CA LEU A 66 1.36 -1.92 2.38
C LEU A 66 1.47 -0.38 2.35
N LEU A 67 2.47 0.17 1.65
CA LEU A 67 2.61 1.61 1.46
C LEU A 67 1.39 2.18 0.71
N LYS A 68 0.86 1.46 -0.28
CA LYS A 68 -0.36 1.86 -0.99
C LYS A 68 -1.58 1.88 -0.07
N TYR A 69 -1.73 0.88 0.79
CA TYR A 69 -2.78 0.86 1.82
C TYR A 69 -2.66 2.05 2.78
N GLU A 70 -1.45 2.40 3.21
CA GLU A 70 -1.20 3.56 4.07
C GLU A 70 -1.28 4.91 3.31
N GLY A 71 -1.70 4.89 2.04
CA GLY A 71 -1.86 6.09 1.22
C GLY A 71 -0.55 6.69 0.70
N MET A 72 0.59 6.05 0.97
CA MET A 72 1.95 6.43 0.57
C MET A 72 2.44 5.73 -0.71
N GLY A 73 1.59 4.92 -1.36
CA GLY A 73 1.94 4.24 -2.60
C GLY A 73 2.25 5.22 -3.74
N MET A 74 3.23 4.86 -4.59
CA MET A 74 3.73 5.64 -5.73
C MET A 74 2.66 6.14 -6.72
N ASN A 75 1.42 5.65 -6.63
CA ASN A 75 0.34 5.93 -7.58
C ASN A 75 -0.34 7.32 -7.40
N LYS A 76 0.08 8.11 -6.42
CA LYS A 76 -0.43 9.48 -6.19
C LYS A 76 0.50 10.60 -6.67
N ILE A 77 1.70 10.29 -7.15
CA ILE A 77 2.68 11.32 -7.57
C ILE A 77 2.29 11.97 -8.91
N ASN A 78 1.35 11.40 -9.68
CA ASN A 78 0.96 11.92 -10.98
C ASN A 78 -0.56 11.97 -11.23
N LYS A 79 -1.33 12.55 -10.30
CA LYS A 79 -2.66 13.08 -10.67
C LYS A 79 -2.55 14.59 -10.82
N PRO A 80 -2.62 15.17 -12.04
CA PRO A 80 -2.92 16.59 -12.16
C PRO A 80 -4.23 16.85 -11.41
N LYS A 81 -4.22 17.86 -10.56
CA LYS A 81 -5.44 18.34 -9.89
C LYS A 81 -6.30 19.00 -10.97
N ASP A 82 -7.21 18.24 -11.58
CA ASP A 82 -8.35 18.82 -12.31
C ASP A 82 -9.22 19.55 -11.28
N HIS A 83 -8.94 20.82 -11.01
CA HIS A 83 -9.86 21.78 -10.40
C HIS A 83 -9.30 23.20 -10.56
N ILE A 84 -9.61 23.85 -11.69
CA ILE A 84 -9.91 25.29 -11.70
C ILE A 84 -11.15 25.47 -12.57
N THR A 85 -12.31 25.48 -11.90
CA THR A 85 -13.54 26.07 -12.44
C THR A 85 -13.25 27.55 -12.66
N ALA A 86 -13.07 27.97 -13.92
CA ALA A 86 -13.06 29.38 -14.26
C ALA A 86 -14.49 29.89 -14.07
N ILE A 87 -14.66 30.69 -13.02
CA ILE A 87 -15.88 31.42 -12.70
C ILE A 87 -16.18 32.35 -13.88
N ILE A 88 -17.35 32.15 -14.50
CA ILE A 88 -17.94 33.10 -15.44
C ILE A 88 -18.27 34.35 -14.62
N ILE A 89 -17.58 35.45 -14.87
CA ILE A 89 -18.05 36.77 -14.43
C ILE A 89 -18.80 37.34 -15.62
N GLU A 90 -20.12 37.19 -15.60
CA GLU A 90 -21.01 38.08 -16.35
C GLU A 90 -20.89 39.47 -15.72
N THR A 91 -20.50 40.46 -16.53
CA THR A 91 -20.76 41.86 -16.23
C THR A 91 -21.76 42.35 -17.26
N GLU A 92 -23.03 42.39 -16.87
CA GLU A 92 -24.06 43.22 -17.49
C GLU A 92 -23.81 44.70 -17.17
N GLU A 93 -23.92 45.51 -18.22
CA GLU A 93 -24.42 46.88 -18.35
C GLU A 93 -24.03 47.99 -17.35
N ASP A 94 -23.44 49.06 -17.89
CA ASP A 94 -24.12 50.35 -18.06
C ASP A 94 -23.64 51.03 -19.37
#